data_AF-A0A818WGK2-F1
#
_entry.id   AF-A0A818WGK2-F1
#
_cell.length_a   1.000
_cell.length_b   1.000
_cell.length_c   1.000
_cell.angle_alpha   90.00
_cell.angle_beta   90.00
_cell.angle_gamma   90.00
#
_symmetry.space_group_name_H-M   'P 1'
#
loop_
_entity.id
_entity.type
_entity.pdbx_description
1 polymer ?
#
loop_
_entity_poly.entity_id
_entity_poly.type
_entity_poly.pdbx_seq_one_letter_code
_entity_poly.pdbx_strand_id
1 'polypeptide(L)'
;MAKKADWLKQLNEIDACNVDFCEILTSSHKLEDFFTDEPYLISIFKNYRSRKLNEVTLFWCFLITFMHWSCETKLFDKEKFDYINLKLYGILRGDSVSHKSGYIKPIRVAFNFVENYFKDQLTDSNKQFHSTCIESLTPAKLLVELELSSVSLPSFLDVQPDTIYGVWKTFAGGISTLAIESNSGAGAYLVGQSPNKLFDGSLSTKYASRGNSSSGINAYAGLNTGFYMTIAQCQPVLIGFRFDSTSLFVVQSGSVQALWNTVAGGVSTIATEDSTGVGTYAINQSPDNLFDNNTSTKYMSRGSSTSGTNVYAGLNTGFYVTIAQCQPTLVKFRFATAANASSPNRDPTNITVEGANCDTLVNCTTWSIIYAGSTGLENVLGRSTYGPFQNISSPHTFISYRFLVTAKRNTSDYVAYSEVELYGY
;
A
#
# COMPACT_ATOMS: atom_id res chain seq x y z
N MET A 1 -29.60 36.67 6.48
CA MET A 1 -28.82 36.16 5.33
C MET A 1 -27.34 36.56 5.35
N ALA A 2 -26.96 37.79 5.75
CA ALA A 2 -25.53 38.20 5.78
C ALA A 2 -24.62 37.35 6.70
N LYS A 3 -25.09 36.92 7.88
CA LYS A 3 -24.36 35.99 8.77
C LYS A 3 -24.09 34.59 8.17
N LYS A 4 -24.81 34.21 7.11
CA LYS A 4 -24.74 32.87 6.50
C LYS A 4 -23.60 32.75 5.48
N ALA A 5 -23.16 33.87 4.89
CA ALA A 5 -22.08 33.91 3.90
C ALA A 5 -20.67 33.92 4.53
N ASP A 6 -20.52 34.57 5.70
CA ASP A 6 -19.25 34.54 6.45
C ASP A 6 -18.88 33.14 6.96
N TRP A 7 -19.89 32.30 7.23
CA TRP A 7 -19.69 30.97 7.80
C TRP A 7 -19.18 29.95 6.76
N LEU A 8 -19.62 30.05 5.50
CA LEU A 8 -19.13 29.21 4.40
C LEU A 8 -17.65 29.49 4.06
N LYS A 9 -17.21 30.74 4.29
CA LYS A 9 -15.80 31.13 4.11
C LYS A 9 -14.91 30.54 5.21
N GLN A 10 -15.40 30.49 6.45
CA GLN A 10 -14.69 29.87 7.57
C GLN A 10 -14.62 28.33 7.43
N LEU A 11 -15.67 27.67 6.92
CA LEU A 11 -15.67 26.22 6.66
C LEU A 11 -14.62 25.76 5.64
N ASN A 12 -14.32 26.59 4.63
CA ASN A 12 -13.33 26.26 3.60
C ASN A 12 -11.87 26.50 4.04
N GLU A 13 -11.64 27.13 5.19
CA GLU A 13 -10.31 27.42 5.73
C GLU A 13 -9.93 26.50 6.90
N ILE A 14 -10.76 25.50 7.24
CA ILE A 14 -10.58 24.64 8.41
C ILE A 14 -9.90 23.32 8.04
N ASP A 15 -8.75 23.08 8.67
CA ASP A 15 -8.01 21.84 8.62
C ASP A 15 -8.71 20.75 9.46
N ALA A 16 -8.77 19.51 8.96
CA ALA A 16 -9.63 18.44 9.48
C ALA A 16 -9.24 17.89 10.87
N CYS A 17 -8.30 18.52 11.57
CA CYS A 17 -7.69 18.03 12.82
C CYS A 17 -8.05 18.85 14.08
N ASN A 18 -9.17 19.58 14.11
CA ASN A 18 -9.56 20.33 15.31
C ASN A 18 -10.58 19.58 16.19
N VAL A 19 -10.09 18.78 17.13
CA VAL A 19 -10.88 18.06 18.15
C VAL A 19 -11.68 19.03 19.03
N ASP A 20 -11.18 20.25 19.24
CA ASP A 20 -11.85 21.27 20.06
C ASP A 20 -13.15 21.75 19.40
N PHE A 21 -13.30 21.67 18.08
CA PHE A 21 -14.53 22.08 17.39
C PHE A 21 -15.68 21.10 17.61
N CYS A 22 -15.41 19.80 17.65
CA CYS A 22 -16.41 18.78 18.00
C CYS A 22 -16.85 18.91 19.46
N GLU A 23 -15.94 19.29 20.36
CA GLU A 23 -16.28 19.63 21.75
C GLU A 23 -17.07 20.94 21.84
N ILE A 24 -16.72 21.99 21.07
CA ILE A 24 -17.46 23.26 21.05
C ILE A 24 -18.88 23.10 20.50
N LEU A 25 -19.06 22.32 19.42
CA LEU A 25 -20.39 22.00 18.88
C LEU A 25 -21.27 21.21 19.86
N THR A 26 -20.67 20.43 20.75
CA THR A 26 -21.41 19.54 21.67
C THR A 26 -21.53 20.09 23.10
N SER A 27 -20.69 21.04 23.51
CA SER A 27 -20.59 21.50 24.90
C SER A 27 -21.16 22.89 25.19
N SER A 28 -21.21 23.83 24.24
CA SER A 28 -21.43 25.24 24.64
C SER A 28 -22.63 25.97 24.02
N HIS A 29 -23.35 25.42 23.03
CA HIS A 29 -24.50 26.12 22.44
C HIS A 29 -25.79 25.30 22.52
N LYS A 30 -26.88 25.98 22.87
CA LYS A 30 -28.21 25.38 22.95
C LYS A 30 -28.60 24.97 21.53
N LEU A 31 -28.86 23.67 21.31
CA LEU A 31 -29.41 23.17 20.03
C LEU A 31 -30.65 23.97 19.57
N GLU A 32 -31.36 24.59 20.53
CA GLU A 32 -32.46 25.52 20.30
C GLU A 32 -32.11 26.71 19.40
N ASP A 33 -30.86 27.17 19.42
CA ASP A 33 -30.41 28.32 18.61
C ASP A 33 -30.12 27.93 17.15
N PHE A 34 -29.93 26.63 16.87
CA PHE A 34 -29.67 26.10 15.52
C PHE A 34 -30.93 25.64 14.80
N PHE A 35 -31.93 25.16 15.54
CA PHE A 35 -33.18 24.61 15.01
C PHE A 35 -34.39 25.34 15.60
N THR A 36 -34.36 26.68 15.58
CA THR A 36 -35.39 27.53 16.21
C THR A 36 -36.81 27.22 15.75
N ASP A 37 -36.97 26.72 14.53
CA ASP A 37 -38.28 26.45 13.92
C ASP A 37 -38.63 24.96 13.86
N GLU A 38 -37.76 24.07 14.35
CA GLU A 38 -37.94 22.61 14.27
C GLU A 38 -37.74 21.90 15.62
N PRO A 39 -38.70 22.06 16.56
CA PRO A 39 -38.59 21.54 17.92
C PRO A 39 -38.52 20.01 18.02
N TYR A 40 -38.96 19.29 16.99
CA TYR A 40 -38.88 17.82 16.95
C TYR A 40 -37.43 17.32 16.78
N LEU A 41 -36.60 18.01 15.97
CA LEU A 41 -35.18 17.68 15.81
C LEU A 41 -34.42 17.88 17.12
N ILE A 42 -34.71 18.96 17.84
CA ILE A 42 -34.13 19.23 19.17
C ILE A 42 -34.48 18.09 20.15
N SER A 43 -35.72 17.61 20.14
CA SER A 43 -36.17 16.49 20.97
C SER A 43 -35.43 15.18 20.61
N ILE A 44 -35.27 14.91 19.32
CA ILE A 44 -34.53 13.77 18.79
C ILE A 44 -33.07 13.81 19.29
N PHE A 45 -32.34 14.91 19.05
CA PHE A 45 -30.94 15.05 19.46
C PHE A 45 -30.75 14.97 20.98
N LYS A 46 -31.67 15.53 21.79
CA LYS A 46 -31.63 15.41 23.25
C LYS A 46 -31.85 13.97 23.73
N ASN A 47 -32.79 13.26 23.11
CA ASN A 47 -33.07 11.86 23.44
C ASN A 47 -31.88 10.95 23.05
N TYR A 48 -31.22 11.23 21.93
CA TYR A 48 -29.99 10.55 21.50
C TYR A 48 -28.80 10.83 22.43
N ARG A 49 -28.61 12.07 22.89
CA ARG A 49 -27.55 12.43 23.87
C ARG A 49 -27.65 11.64 25.18
N SER A 50 -28.87 11.31 25.61
CA SER A 50 -29.10 10.54 26.84
C SER A 50 -28.65 9.07 26.76
N ARG A 51 -28.47 8.52 25.55
CA ARG A 51 -28.27 7.07 25.34
C ARG A 51 -26.81 6.65 25.11
N LYS A 52 -25.84 7.56 25.21
CA LYS A 52 -24.38 7.28 25.06
C LYS A 52 -24.03 6.39 23.83
N LEU A 53 -24.59 6.70 22.67
CA LEU A 53 -24.28 5.97 21.43
C LEU A 53 -22.91 6.39 20.87
N ASN A 54 -22.25 5.48 20.14
CA ASN A 54 -20.94 5.73 19.54
C ASN A 54 -21.02 6.72 18.37
N GLU A 55 -19.88 7.34 18.06
CA GLU A 55 -19.73 8.42 17.05
C GLU A 55 -20.26 8.03 15.66
N VAL A 56 -20.13 6.76 15.29
CA VAL A 56 -20.65 6.22 14.01
C VAL A 56 -22.17 6.34 13.94
N THR A 57 -22.88 6.11 15.04
CA THR A 57 -24.35 6.20 15.06
C THR A 57 -24.81 7.65 14.95
N LEU A 58 -24.11 8.58 15.61
CA LEU A 58 -24.36 10.02 15.51
C LEU A 58 -24.15 10.55 14.08
N PHE A 59 -23.10 10.07 13.41
CA PHE A 59 -22.81 10.42 12.02
C PHE A 59 -23.94 10.00 11.07
N TRP A 60 -24.44 8.76 11.19
CA TRP A 60 -25.55 8.29 10.36
C TRP A 60 -26.86 9.02 10.64
N CYS A 61 -27.13 9.38 11.89
CA CYS A 61 -28.28 10.21 12.23
C CYS A 61 -28.18 11.60 11.59
N PHE A 62 -27.00 12.23 11.64
CA PHE A 62 -26.76 13.52 10.98
C PHE A 62 -26.99 13.44 9.47
N LEU A 63 -26.48 12.39 8.81
CA LEU A 63 -26.65 12.17 7.38
C LEU A 63 -28.14 12.02 6.99
N ILE A 64 -28.92 11.27 7.78
CA ILE A 64 -30.35 11.08 7.54
C ILE A 64 -31.12 12.39 7.72
N THR A 65 -30.82 13.16 8.77
CA THR A 65 -31.44 14.47 9.00
C THR A 65 -31.08 15.47 7.90
N PHE A 66 -29.84 15.46 7.42
CA PHE A 66 -29.38 16.31 6.32
C PHE A 66 -30.09 15.98 5.00
N MET A 67 -30.25 14.68 4.69
CA MET A 67 -31.01 14.22 3.52
C MET A 67 -32.47 14.66 3.59
N HIS A 68 -33.10 14.54 4.77
CA HIS A 68 -34.48 14.96 4.98
C HIS A 68 -34.68 16.48 4.78
N TRP A 69 -33.80 17.28 5.40
CA TRP A 69 -33.81 18.74 5.29
C TRP A 69 -33.58 19.23 3.85
N SER A 70 -32.71 18.55 3.09
CA SER A 70 -32.42 18.91 1.69
C SER A 70 -33.61 18.60 0.76
N CYS A 71 -34.42 17.60 1.09
CA CYS A 71 -35.66 17.28 0.37
C CYS A 71 -36.75 18.34 0.59
N GLU A 72 -36.94 18.83 1.82
CA GLU A 72 -38.01 19.79 2.12
C GLU A 72 -37.74 21.20 1.60
N THR A 73 -36.47 21.61 1.57
CA THR A 73 -36.08 22.98 1.18
C THR A 73 -36.09 23.24 -0.32
N LYS A 74 -36.48 22.27 -1.15
CA LYS A 74 -36.41 22.33 -2.64
C LYS A 74 -35.04 22.83 -3.12
N LEU A 75 -33.98 22.47 -2.42
CA LEU A 75 -32.61 22.87 -2.75
C LEU A 75 -32.10 22.20 -4.04
N PHE A 76 -32.90 21.32 -4.65
CA PHE A 76 -32.61 20.60 -5.88
C PHE A 76 -33.57 21.01 -7.00
N ASP A 77 -33.05 21.77 -7.96
CA ASP A 77 -33.76 22.12 -9.19
C ASP A 77 -33.53 21.02 -10.25
N LYS A 78 -34.59 20.66 -10.97
CA LYS A 78 -34.71 19.38 -11.71
C LYS A 78 -33.87 19.31 -12.99
N GLU A 79 -33.32 20.42 -13.46
CA GLU A 79 -32.62 20.53 -14.75
C GLU A 79 -31.09 20.53 -14.65
N LYS A 80 -30.51 20.39 -13.47
CA LYS A 80 -29.06 20.32 -13.30
C LYS A 80 -28.66 19.24 -12.30
N PHE A 81 -28.59 17.98 -12.74
CA PHE A 81 -27.55 17.10 -12.22
C PHE A 81 -27.32 15.88 -13.13
N ASP A 82 -26.15 15.86 -13.76
CA ASP A 82 -25.39 14.64 -14.00
C ASP A 82 -24.32 14.56 -12.89
N TYR A 83 -24.40 13.50 -12.07
CA TYR A 83 -23.44 13.06 -11.04
C TYR A 83 -23.23 13.94 -9.79
N ILE A 84 -23.76 13.48 -8.64
CA ILE A 84 -23.23 13.83 -7.31
C ILE A 84 -22.25 12.73 -6.89
N ASN A 85 -20.95 13.07 -6.79
CA ASN A 85 -19.95 12.21 -6.17
C ASN A 85 -19.80 12.60 -4.69
N LEU A 86 -20.34 11.77 -3.79
CA LEU A 86 -20.20 11.93 -2.34
C LEU A 86 -19.03 11.06 -1.86
N LYS A 87 -17.87 11.67 -1.60
CA LYS A 87 -16.70 10.97 -1.02
C LYS A 87 -16.82 10.96 0.51
N LEU A 88 -16.91 9.77 1.10
CA LEU A 88 -16.96 9.54 2.54
C LEU A 88 -15.63 8.92 3.00
N TYR A 89 -14.93 9.58 3.92
CA TYR A 89 -13.76 9.03 4.62
C TYR A 89 -14.18 8.54 6.00
N GLY A 90 -14.02 7.24 6.27
CA GLY A 90 -14.29 6.64 7.58
C GLY A 90 -13.04 5.98 8.14
N ILE A 91 -12.59 6.39 9.33
CA ILE A 91 -11.56 5.69 10.10
C ILE A 91 -12.29 4.73 11.05
N LEU A 92 -12.16 3.43 10.83
CA LEU A 92 -12.67 2.42 11.77
C LEU A 92 -11.57 2.09 12.79
N ARG A 93 -11.84 2.37 14.07
CA ARG A 93 -11.02 1.92 15.21
C ARG A 93 -11.09 0.40 15.31
N GLY A 94 -9.95 -0.27 15.14
CA GLY A 94 -9.84 -1.71 15.35
C GLY A 94 -9.58 -2.05 16.81
N ASP A 95 -10.63 -2.37 17.56
CA ASP A 95 -10.46 -3.12 18.80
C ASP A 95 -10.47 -4.62 18.48
N SER A 96 -9.44 -5.31 18.94
CA SER A 96 -9.13 -6.71 18.66
C SER A 96 -10.13 -7.68 19.31
N VAL A 97 -10.98 -8.36 18.51
CA VAL A 97 -11.58 -9.65 18.88
C VAL A 97 -11.71 -10.55 17.64
N SER A 98 -11.36 -11.81 17.84
CA SER A 98 -11.27 -12.93 16.88
C SER A 98 -12.38 -13.05 15.82
N HIS A 99 -11.97 -13.43 14.61
CA HIS A 99 -12.77 -13.85 13.44
C HIS A 99 -14.14 -14.48 13.74
N LYS A 100 -15.23 -13.71 13.59
CA LYS A 100 -16.52 -14.16 13.04
C LYS A 100 -17.23 -13.01 12.29
N SER A 101 -17.93 -13.36 11.22
CA SER A 101 -18.60 -12.50 10.22
C SER A 101 -19.73 -11.60 10.77
N GLY A 102 -19.40 -10.62 11.61
CA GLY A 102 -20.39 -9.80 12.34
C GLY A 102 -20.78 -8.43 11.75
N TYR A 103 -19.93 -7.80 10.94
CA TYR A 103 -20.08 -6.35 10.64
C TYR A 103 -21.02 -6.00 9.48
N ILE A 104 -21.56 -6.97 8.73
CA ILE A 104 -22.59 -6.71 7.69
C ILE A 104 -23.99 -6.57 8.30
N LYS A 105 -24.22 -7.06 9.53
CA LYS A 105 -25.53 -6.99 10.20
C LYS A 105 -25.96 -5.57 10.61
N PRO A 106 -25.11 -4.70 11.20
CA PRO A 106 -25.53 -3.36 11.62
C PRO A 106 -26.01 -2.47 10.47
N ILE A 107 -25.33 -2.54 9.32
CA ILE A 107 -25.67 -1.74 8.13
C ILE A 107 -27.01 -2.19 7.54
N ARG A 108 -27.24 -3.51 7.48
CA ARG A 108 -28.52 -4.07 6.99
C ARG A 108 -29.69 -3.78 7.93
N VAL A 109 -29.43 -3.69 9.24
CA VAL A 109 -30.42 -3.31 10.25
C VAL A 109 -30.79 -1.82 10.16
N ALA A 110 -29.82 -0.94 9.91
CA ALA A 110 -30.08 0.49 9.71
C ALA A 110 -30.92 0.76 8.46
N PHE A 111 -30.63 0.10 7.34
CA PHE A 111 -31.42 0.22 6.11
C PHE A 111 -32.86 -0.29 6.27
N ASN A 112 -33.05 -1.47 6.88
CA ASN A 112 -34.39 -2.02 7.13
C ASN A 112 -35.20 -1.18 8.13
N PHE A 113 -34.54 -0.54 9.10
CA PHE A 113 -35.20 0.36 10.05
C PHE A 113 -35.72 1.62 9.37
N VAL A 114 -34.91 2.24 8.50
CA VAL A 114 -35.32 3.41 7.72
C VAL A 114 -36.47 3.06 6.78
N GLU A 115 -36.39 1.93 6.07
CA GLU A 115 -37.44 1.51 5.15
C GLU A 115 -38.78 1.24 5.85
N ASN A 116 -38.76 0.59 7.03
CA ASN A 116 -39.99 0.30 7.78
C ASN A 116 -40.55 1.53 8.50
N TYR A 117 -39.69 2.43 9.00
CA TYR A 117 -40.12 3.69 9.61
C TYR A 117 -40.89 4.58 8.63
N PHE A 118 -40.48 4.61 7.35
CA PHE A 118 -41.20 5.35 6.31
C PHE A 118 -42.50 4.67 5.86
N LYS A 119 -42.63 3.34 6.00
CA LYS A 119 -43.87 2.61 5.69
C LYS A 119 -44.95 2.81 6.76
N ASP A 120 -44.58 2.91 8.03
CA ASP A 120 -45.54 2.95 9.14
C ASP A 120 -46.08 4.35 9.47
N GLN A 121 -45.46 5.44 8.98
CA GLN A 121 -45.85 6.84 9.30
C GLN A 121 -46.67 7.55 8.22
N LEU A 122 -47.15 6.86 7.19
CA LEU A 122 -47.92 7.48 6.10
C LEU A 122 -49.43 7.33 6.29
N THR A 123 -50.10 8.40 6.73
CA THR A 123 -51.55 8.56 6.61
C THR A 123 -51.96 9.00 5.19
N ASP A 124 -53.17 8.63 4.77
CA ASP A 124 -53.63 8.65 3.36
C ASP A 124 -53.57 10.00 2.64
N SER A 125 -53.45 11.13 3.34
CA SER A 125 -53.42 12.46 2.73
C SER A 125 -52.06 12.90 2.16
N ASN A 126 -50.97 12.16 2.42
CA ASN A 126 -49.62 12.51 1.93
C ASN A 126 -49.09 11.64 0.77
N LYS A 127 -49.92 10.72 0.23
CA LYS A 127 -49.51 9.80 -0.84
C LYS A 127 -49.18 10.49 -2.18
N GLN A 128 -49.76 11.66 -2.46
CA GLN A 128 -49.64 12.30 -3.77
C GLN A 128 -48.39 13.20 -3.93
N PHE A 129 -47.80 13.67 -2.81
CA PHE A 129 -46.59 14.50 -2.85
C PHE A 129 -45.30 13.65 -2.83
N HIS A 130 -45.35 12.43 -2.28
CA HIS A 130 -44.19 11.54 -2.22
C HIS A 130 -44.10 10.51 -3.35
N SER A 131 -45.16 10.24 -4.12
CA SER A 131 -45.03 9.37 -5.30
C SER A 131 -44.05 9.96 -6.33
N THR A 132 -43.95 11.30 -6.43
CA THR A 132 -43.03 11.95 -7.36
C THR A 132 -41.56 11.87 -6.93
N CYS A 133 -41.30 11.72 -5.63
CA CYS A 133 -39.94 11.54 -5.09
C CYS A 133 -39.49 10.06 -5.16
N ILE A 134 -40.44 9.12 -5.08
CA ILE A 134 -40.17 7.69 -5.16
C ILE A 134 -40.15 7.18 -6.62
N GLU A 135 -40.96 7.74 -7.53
CA GLU A 135 -40.96 7.36 -8.95
C GLU A 135 -39.76 7.92 -9.75
N SER A 136 -39.09 8.95 -9.23
CA SER A 136 -37.78 9.39 -9.77
C SER A 136 -36.61 8.53 -9.28
N LEU A 137 -36.87 7.59 -8.37
CA LEU A 137 -35.96 6.53 -7.92
C LEU A 137 -36.38 5.18 -8.52
N THR A 138 -36.67 5.12 -9.83
CA THR A 138 -36.50 3.85 -10.57
C THR A 138 -35.09 3.31 -10.33
N PRO A 139 -34.82 1.98 -10.42
CA PRO A 139 -33.56 1.39 -10.01
C PRO A 139 -32.43 1.70 -11.02
N ALA A 140 -32.10 2.98 -11.18
CA ALA A 140 -30.74 3.38 -11.39
C ALA A 140 -29.99 2.78 -10.21
N LYS A 141 -29.20 1.75 -10.51
CA LYS A 141 -28.20 1.19 -9.60
C LYS A 141 -27.57 2.35 -8.85
N LEU A 142 -27.99 2.56 -7.60
CA LEU A 142 -27.16 3.23 -6.62
C LEU A 142 -26.04 2.22 -6.35
N LEU A 143 -25.13 2.10 -7.32
CA LEU A 143 -23.86 1.46 -7.13
C LEU A 143 -23.15 2.43 -6.19
N VAL A 144 -23.32 2.21 -4.89
CA VAL A 144 -22.35 2.69 -3.92
C VAL A 144 -21.13 1.81 -4.18
N GLU A 145 -20.38 2.19 -5.22
CA GLU A 145 -19.03 1.73 -5.41
C GLU A 145 -18.26 2.32 -4.23
N LEU A 146 -18.18 1.54 -3.15
CA LEU A 146 -17.13 1.70 -2.18
C LEU A 146 -15.84 1.41 -2.93
N GLU A 147 -15.35 2.41 -3.67
CA GLU A 147 -13.92 2.54 -3.90
C GLU A 147 -13.32 2.65 -2.49
N LEU A 148 -12.93 1.51 -1.94
CA LEU A 148 -11.75 1.44 -1.10
C LEU A 148 -10.59 1.82 -2.01
N SER A 149 -10.52 3.11 -2.37
CA SER A 149 -9.35 3.71 -2.98
C SER A 149 -8.23 3.36 -2.02
N SER A 150 -7.37 2.43 -2.44
CA SER A 150 -6.15 1.99 -1.78
C SER A 150 -6.05 2.48 -0.34
N VAL A 151 -6.34 1.64 0.65
CA VAL A 151 -5.83 1.88 2.00
C VAL A 151 -4.36 2.19 1.78
N SER A 152 -4.00 3.47 1.92
CA SER A 152 -2.65 3.93 1.58
C SER A 152 -1.75 3.05 2.42
N LEU A 153 -0.85 2.34 1.75
CA LEU A 153 0.17 1.53 2.41
C LEU A 153 0.69 2.34 3.60
N PRO A 154 0.90 1.73 4.78
CA PRO A 154 1.35 2.47 5.95
C PRO A 154 2.51 3.35 5.52
N SER A 155 2.25 4.65 5.46
CA SER A 155 3.26 5.65 5.17
C SER A 155 4.35 5.42 6.22
N PHE A 156 5.60 5.37 5.79
CA PHE A 156 6.73 5.38 6.71
C PHE A 156 6.45 6.43 7.79
N LEU A 157 6.56 6.02 9.06
CA LEU A 157 6.32 6.93 10.17
C LEU A 157 7.39 8.02 10.10
N ASP A 158 6.97 9.26 9.82
CA ASP A 158 7.89 10.40 9.83
C ASP A 158 8.40 10.61 11.25
N VAL A 159 9.70 10.45 11.41
CA VAL A 159 10.40 10.77 12.65
C VAL A 159 10.50 12.28 12.73
N GLN A 160 10.05 12.87 13.83
CA GLN A 160 10.17 14.31 14.01
C GLN A 160 11.67 14.67 14.09
N PRO A 161 12.17 15.60 13.26
CA PRO A 161 13.56 16.03 13.33
C PRO A 161 13.95 16.43 14.76
N ASP A 162 15.19 16.12 15.15
CA ASP A 162 15.76 16.44 16.46
C ASP A 162 15.06 15.81 17.68
N THR A 163 14.28 14.76 17.47
CA THR A 163 13.63 14.03 18.57
C THR A 163 14.25 12.67 18.87
N ILE A 164 15.37 12.31 18.23
CA ILE A 164 16.02 11.02 18.44
C ILE A 164 17.12 11.17 19.50
N TYR A 165 16.90 10.53 20.64
CA TYR A 165 17.81 10.57 21.78
C TYR A 165 18.37 9.18 22.06
N GLY A 166 19.65 9.12 22.43
CA GLY A 166 20.24 7.89 22.93
C GLY A 166 19.72 7.66 24.34
N VAL A 167 19.48 6.41 24.71
CA VAL A 167 19.07 6.05 26.07
C VAL A 167 19.90 4.91 26.61
N TRP A 168 20.03 4.85 27.93
CA TRP A 168 20.68 3.76 28.64
C TRP A 168 19.91 3.41 29.92
N LYS A 169 20.29 2.28 30.56
CA LYS A 169 19.51 1.62 31.62
C LYS A 169 18.12 1.19 31.16
N THR A 170 18.03 0.72 29.92
CA THR A 170 16.78 0.27 29.30
C THR A 170 16.35 -1.11 29.80
N PHE A 171 16.03 -1.22 31.09
CA PHE A 171 15.45 -2.46 31.65
C PHE A 171 13.98 -2.56 31.27
N ALA A 172 13.49 -3.78 31.01
CA ALA A 172 12.08 -3.99 30.71
C ALA A 172 11.20 -3.48 31.88
N GLY A 173 10.30 -2.53 31.58
CA GLY A 173 9.45 -1.86 32.58
C GLY A 173 10.16 -0.84 33.47
N GLY A 174 11.46 -0.58 33.27
CA GLY A 174 12.25 0.39 34.04
C GLY A 174 12.31 1.78 33.42
N ILE A 175 12.75 2.76 34.20
CA ILE A 175 13.00 4.13 33.73
C ILE A 175 14.30 4.15 32.92
N SER A 176 14.21 4.60 31.68
CA SER A 176 15.38 4.85 30.82
C SER A 176 16.00 6.22 31.14
N THR A 177 17.32 6.33 31.08
CA THR A 177 18.06 7.58 31.26
C THR A 177 18.59 8.07 29.91
N LEU A 178 18.57 9.37 29.66
CA LEU A 178 19.15 9.95 28.45
C LEU A 178 20.67 9.69 28.41
N ALA A 179 21.16 9.30 27.24
CA ALA A 179 22.57 9.17 26.96
C ALA A 179 23.16 10.54 26.59
N ILE A 180 24.42 10.77 26.96
CA ILE A 180 25.14 12.02 26.67
C ILE A 180 26.25 11.79 25.65
N GLU A 181 26.56 12.81 24.85
CA GLU A 181 27.70 12.74 23.94
C GLU A 181 29.00 12.79 24.76
N SER A 182 29.79 11.73 24.71
CA SER A 182 31.09 11.69 25.39
C SER A 182 31.96 10.54 24.88
N ASN A 183 33.27 10.77 24.86
CA ASN A 183 34.24 9.70 24.55
C ASN A 183 34.42 8.69 25.71
N SER A 184 33.91 9.01 26.90
CA SER A 184 34.04 8.20 28.13
C SER A 184 32.78 8.24 29.00
N GLY A 185 32.62 7.26 29.89
CA GLY A 185 31.53 7.22 30.86
C GLY A 185 30.39 6.29 30.44
N ALA A 186 29.73 5.73 31.46
CA ALA A 186 28.55 4.90 31.27
C ALA A 186 27.38 5.78 30.79
N GLY A 187 26.59 5.24 29.87
CA GLY A 187 25.50 5.96 29.25
C GLY A 187 25.94 7.00 28.23
N ALA A 188 27.19 6.95 27.76
CA ALA A 188 27.66 7.84 26.71
C ALA A 188 27.47 7.23 25.31
N TYR A 189 27.08 8.06 24.33
CA TYR A 189 27.30 7.77 22.92
C TYR A 189 28.55 8.49 22.42
N LEU A 190 29.23 7.91 21.44
CA LEU A 190 30.52 8.42 20.97
C LEU A 190 30.36 9.78 20.26
N VAL A 191 31.36 10.66 20.43
CA VAL A 191 31.38 11.98 19.79
C VAL A 191 31.27 11.82 18.27
N GLY A 192 30.35 12.55 17.64
CA GLY A 192 30.07 12.49 16.20
C GLY A 192 29.25 11.27 15.74
N GLN A 193 28.81 10.42 16.68
CA GLN A 193 27.97 9.24 16.42
C GLN A 193 26.62 9.40 17.13
N SER A 194 25.97 10.54 16.91
CA SER A 194 24.68 10.83 17.53
C SER A 194 23.58 9.86 17.06
N PRO A 195 22.53 9.63 17.85
CA PRO A 195 21.40 8.79 17.46
C PRO A 195 20.72 9.21 16.13
N ASN A 196 20.74 10.50 15.79
CA ASN A 196 20.24 11.02 14.51
C ASN A 196 20.93 10.35 13.30
N LYS A 197 22.15 9.84 13.48
CA LYS A 197 22.91 9.10 12.47
C LYS A 197 22.27 7.76 12.06
N LEU A 198 21.31 7.25 12.82
CA LEU A 198 20.52 6.07 12.43
C LEU A 198 19.48 6.40 11.35
N PHE A 199 19.12 7.67 11.18
CA PHE A 199 18.00 8.12 10.33
C PHE A 199 18.42 9.15 9.29
N ASP A 200 19.72 9.37 9.10
CA ASP A 200 20.24 10.36 8.14
C ASP A 200 20.38 9.83 6.70
N GLY A 201 19.91 8.60 6.46
CA GLY A 201 19.95 7.94 5.15
C GLY A 201 21.36 7.57 4.65
N SER A 202 22.41 7.80 5.46
CA SER A 202 23.78 7.48 5.07
C SER A 202 24.20 6.10 5.59
N LEU A 203 24.84 5.30 4.73
CA LEU A 203 25.40 3.99 5.10
C LEU A 203 26.77 4.09 5.80
N SER A 204 27.38 5.28 5.79
CA SER A 204 28.70 5.52 6.39
C SER A 204 28.65 6.02 7.84
N THR A 205 27.46 6.43 8.27
CA THR A 205 27.20 6.96 9.60
C THR A 205 26.79 5.83 10.53
N LYS A 206 27.04 6.01 11.82
CA LYS A 206 26.72 4.99 12.83
C LYS A 206 26.39 5.64 14.15
N TYR A 207 25.62 4.93 14.95
CA TYR A 207 25.40 5.19 16.36
C TYR A 207 26.10 4.10 17.17
N ALA A 208 26.88 4.51 18.17
CA ALA A 208 27.50 3.58 19.12
C ALA A 208 27.35 4.12 20.55
N SER A 209 26.87 3.26 21.44
CA SER A 209 26.65 3.57 22.86
C SER A 209 27.46 2.65 23.76
N ARG A 210 27.99 3.19 24.85
CA ARG A 210 28.81 2.45 25.83
C ARG A 210 27.98 1.70 26.87
N GLY A 211 26.69 2.01 27.01
CA GLY A 211 25.81 1.35 27.99
C GLY A 211 26.34 1.43 29.41
N ASN A 212 26.43 0.31 30.11
CA ASN A 212 26.91 0.27 31.49
C ASN A 212 28.44 0.36 31.63
N SER A 213 29.19 0.48 30.54
CA SER A 213 30.65 0.57 30.56
C SER A 213 31.13 2.02 30.65
N SER A 214 32.02 2.31 31.61
CA SER A 214 32.68 3.62 31.74
C SER A 214 33.90 3.79 30.84
N SER A 215 34.55 2.70 30.41
CA SER A 215 35.67 2.71 29.47
C SER A 215 36.00 1.31 28.92
N GLY A 216 36.70 1.27 27.77
CA GLY A 216 37.30 0.04 27.23
C GLY A 216 36.34 -0.95 26.55
N ILE A 217 36.93 -2.04 26.05
CA ILE A 217 36.22 -3.22 25.54
C ILE A 217 35.93 -4.11 26.75
N ASN A 218 34.66 -4.25 27.11
CA ASN A 218 34.24 -5.22 28.12
C ASN A 218 32.88 -5.81 27.76
N ALA A 219 32.53 -6.93 28.41
CA ALA A 219 31.30 -7.67 28.14
C ALA A 219 30.01 -6.87 28.41
N TYR A 220 30.11 -5.73 29.09
CA TYR A 220 28.97 -4.88 29.43
C TYR A 220 28.83 -3.65 28.53
N ALA A 221 29.78 -3.44 27.61
CA ALA A 221 29.72 -2.34 26.65
C ALA A 221 28.51 -2.51 25.72
N GLY A 222 27.65 -1.50 25.69
CA GLY A 222 26.43 -1.47 24.87
C GLY A 222 25.22 -2.20 25.48
N LEU A 223 25.36 -2.93 26.59
CA LEU A 223 24.21 -3.53 27.27
C LEU A 223 23.29 -2.45 27.85
N ASN A 224 21.97 -2.72 27.80
CA ASN A 224 20.91 -1.83 28.29
C ASN A 224 20.98 -0.44 27.65
N THR A 225 21.26 -0.38 26.34
CA THR A 225 21.21 0.84 25.54
C THR A 225 20.10 0.75 24.51
N GLY A 226 19.67 1.91 24.02
CA GLY A 226 18.76 2.02 22.90
C GLY A 226 18.72 3.44 22.38
N PHE A 227 17.64 3.77 21.70
CA PHE A 227 17.25 5.12 21.34
C PHE A 227 15.77 5.32 21.63
N TYR A 228 15.40 6.57 21.86
CA TYR A 228 14.03 7.05 21.96
C TYR A 228 13.81 8.02 20.79
N MET A 229 12.62 8.01 20.20
CA MET A 229 12.24 8.96 19.16
C MET A 229 10.81 9.44 19.37
N THR A 230 10.50 10.65 18.89
CA THR A 230 9.12 11.12 18.75
C THR A 230 8.68 10.97 17.31
N ILE A 231 7.51 10.38 17.13
CA ILE A 231 6.90 10.17 15.82
C ILE A 231 5.92 11.32 15.58
N ALA A 232 6.00 11.98 14.42
CA ALA A 232 5.27 13.20 14.12
C ALA A 232 3.76 13.00 13.86
N GLN A 233 3.24 11.78 14.02
CA GLN A 233 1.87 11.42 13.69
C GLN A 233 0.97 11.37 14.93
N CYS A 234 -0.31 11.72 14.76
CA CYS A 234 -1.31 11.58 15.81
C CYS A 234 -1.64 10.11 16.05
N GLN A 235 -1.35 9.60 17.26
CA GLN A 235 -1.63 8.21 17.68
C GLN A 235 -0.99 7.15 16.76
N PRO A 236 0.35 7.16 16.59
CA PRO A 236 1.01 6.21 15.71
C PRO A 236 0.92 4.81 16.30
N VAL A 237 0.46 3.85 15.51
CA VAL A 237 0.55 2.43 15.84
C VAL A 237 1.85 1.90 15.23
N LEU A 238 2.85 1.63 16.08
CA LEU A 238 4.07 0.97 15.63
C LEU A 238 3.79 -0.52 15.41
N ILE A 239 3.66 -0.92 14.15
CA ILE A 239 3.40 -2.32 13.78
C ILE A 239 4.70 -3.14 13.70
N GLY A 240 5.85 -2.48 13.50
CA GLY A 240 7.17 -3.11 13.53
C GLY A 240 8.29 -2.13 13.24
N PHE A 241 9.53 -2.56 13.48
CA PHE A 241 10.75 -1.87 13.04
C PHE A 241 11.61 -2.86 12.26
N ARG A 242 12.38 -2.35 11.30
CA ARG A 242 13.27 -3.14 10.47
C ARG A 242 14.67 -2.56 10.52
N PHE A 243 15.67 -3.43 10.63
CA PHE A 243 17.05 -3.09 10.33
C PHE A 243 17.33 -3.44 8.86
N ASP A 244 17.72 -2.44 8.07
CA ASP A 244 17.98 -2.58 6.63
C ASP A 244 19.19 -3.47 6.37
N SER A 245 18.92 -4.77 6.27
CA SER A 245 19.80 -5.71 5.59
C SER A 245 19.06 -6.20 4.36
N THR A 246 19.66 -6.00 3.19
CA THR A 246 19.12 -6.54 1.95
C THR A 246 19.17 -8.06 2.04
N SER A 247 18.03 -8.72 1.90
CA SER A 247 17.94 -10.18 1.88
C SER A 247 17.48 -10.67 0.51
N LEU A 248 17.75 -11.95 0.23
CA LEU A 248 17.19 -12.61 -0.94
C LEU A 248 15.67 -12.73 -0.77
N PHE A 249 14.92 -12.34 -1.79
CA PHE A 249 13.48 -12.52 -1.82
C PHE A 249 13.11 -14.00 -1.89
N VAL A 250 12.05 -14.35 -1.17
CA VAL A 250 11.45 -15.67 -1.18
C VAL A 250 10.29 -15.60 -2.15
N VAL A 251 10.41 -16.30 -3.27
CA VAL A 251 9.34 -16.39 -4.24
C VAL A 251 8.20 -17.23 -3.68
N GLN A 252 6.96 -16.76 -3.83
CA GLN A 252 5.79 -17.56 -3.47
C GLN A 252 5.72 -18.79 -4.38
N SER A 253 5.66 -19.98 -3.78
CA SER A 253 5.60 -21.24 -4.52
C SER A 253 4.42 -21.26 -5.49
N GLY A 254 4.69 -21.67 -6.75
CA GLY A 254 3.69 -21.73 -7.83
C GLY A 254 3.23 -20.37 -8.37
N SER A 255 3.86 -19.26 -7.96
CA SER A 255 3.51 -17.92 -8.47
C SER A 255 4.23 -17.54 -9.76
N VAL A 256 5.28 -18.27 -10.15
CA VAL A 256 6.10 -17.89 -11.29
C VAL A 256 5.38 -18.24 -12.58
N GLN A 257 5.22 -17.25 -13.46
CA GLN A 257 4.54 -17.43 -14.75
C GLN A 257 5.37 -16.86 -15.89
N ALA A 258 5.42 -17.59 -17.00
CA ALA A 258 6.09 -17.16 -18.21
C ALA A 258 5.19 -16.17 -18.96
N LEU A 259 5.79 -15.11 -19.50
CA LEU A 259 5.08 -14.05 -20.20
C LEU A 259 5.52 -13.94 -21.67
N TRP A 260 4.59 -13.54 -22.53
CA TRP A 260 4.83 -13.13 -23.91
C TRP A 260 3.88 -12.00 -24.32
N ASN A 261 4.09 -11.45 -25.53
CA ASN A 261 3.36 -10.29 -26.04
C ASN A 261 3.38 -9.13 -25.03
N THR A 262 4.55 -8.93 -24.43
CA THR A 262 4.70 -7.98 -23.32
C THR A 262 4.95 -6.59 -23.87
N VAL A 263 4.36 -5.59 -23.20
CA VAL A 263 4.60 -4.17 -23.46
C VAL A 263 4.93 -3.52 -22.11
N ALA A 264 6.01 -2.74 -22.07
CA ALA A 264 6.43 -2.08 -20.84
C ALA A 264 5.31 -1.17 -20.29
N GLY A 265 4.99 -1.32 -19.00
CA GLY A 265 3.84 -0.66 -18.36
C GLY A 265 2.45 -1.10 -18.87
N GLY A 266 2.39 -2.00 -19.85
CA GLY A 266 1.16 -2.45 -20.51
C GLY A 266 0.71 -3.86 -20.10
N VAL A 267 -0.06 -4.51 -20.96
CA VAL A 267 -0.52 -5.88 -20.73
C VAL A 267 0.53 -6.91 -21.14
N SER A 268 0.41 -8.11 -20.58
CA SER A 268 1.19 -9.30 -20.95
C SER A 268 0.25 -10.49 -21.10
N THR A 269 0.62 -11.46 -21.93
CA THR A 269 -0.10 -12.72 -22.07
C THR A 269 0.71 -13.85 -21.42
N ILE A 270 0.04 -14.82 -20.80
CA ILE A 270 0.69 -16.01 -20.25
C ILE A 270 1.21 -16.86 -21.41
N ALA A 271 2.48 -17.27 -21.32
CA ALA A 271 3.11 -18.16 -22.28
C ALA A 271 2.82 -19.62 -21.93
N THR A 272 2.78 -20.49 -22.94
CA THR A 272 2.47 -21.91 -22.79
C THR A 272 3.69 -22.79 -23.05
N GLU A 273 3.75 -23.97 -22.44
CA GLU A 273 4.79 -24.94 -22.73
C GLU A 273 4.56 -25.58 -24.11
N ASP A 274 5.51 -25.42 -25.03
CA ASP A 274 5.51 -26.12 -26.32
C ASP A 274 6.93 -26.14 -26.93
N SER A 275 7.15 -27.06 -27.84
CA SER A 275 8.34 -27.14 -28.70
C SER A 275 8.36 -26.08 -29.82
N THR A 276 7.19 -25.61 -30.26
CA THR A 276 7.03 -24.66 -31.38
C THR A 276 5.94 -23.64 -31.11
N GLY A 277 5.76 -22.66 -32.01
CA GLY A 277 4.67 -21.68 -31.91
C GLY A 277 5.06 -20.39 -31.22
N VAL A 278 4.25 -19.36 -31.43
CA VAL A 278 4.39 -18.06 -30.75
C VAL A 278 3.89 -18.15 -29.32
N GLY A 279 4.50 -17.37 -28.43
CA GLY A 279 4.09 -17.31 -27.04
C GLY A 279 4.41 -18.57 -26.25
N THR A 280 5.41 -19.33 -26.68
CA THR A 280 5.78 -20.59 -26.04
C THR A 280 7.14 -20.53 -25.35
N TYR A 281 7.28 -21.33 -24.29
CA TYR A 281 8.55 -21.69 -23.68
C TYR A 281 8.82 -23.18 -23.88
N ALA A 282 10.10 -23.55 -23.97
CA ALA A 282 10.48 -24.90 -24.32
C ALA A 282 10.10 -25.91 -23.23
N ILE A 283 9.75 -27.14 -23.64
CA ILE A 283 9.38 -28.25 -22.75
C ILE A 283 10.49 -28.50 -21.71
N ASN A 284 10.11 -28.63 -20.44
CA ASN A 284 11.00 -28.76 -19.28
C ASN A 284 11.92 -27.54 -19.05
N GLN A 285 11.65 -26.40 -19.69
CA GLN A 285 12.36 -25.13 -19.49
C GLN A 285 11.39 -24.09 -18.93
N SER A 286 10.60 -24.48 -17.93
CA SER A 286 9.58 -23.65 -17.27
C SER A 286 10.24 -22.46 -16.57
N PRO A 287 9.48 -21.40 -16.25
CA PRO A 287 10.01 -20.25 -15.53
C PRO A 287 10.35 -20.59 -14.06
N ASP A 288 9.89 -21.71 -13.51
CA ASP A 288 10.28 -22.15 -12.15
C ASP A 288 11.78 -22.43 -12.04
N ASN A 289 12.42 -22.83 -13.14
CA ASN A 289 13.87 -23.01 -13.22
C ASN A 289 14.65 -21.73 -12.90
N LEU A 290 14.02 -20.55 -12.92
CA LEU A 290 14.68 -19.28 -12.59
C LEU A 290 14.93 -19.08 -11.09
N PHE A 291 14.29 -19.88 -10.24
CA PHE A 291 14.31 -19.75 -8.79
C PHE A 291 14.54 -21.09 -8.09
N ASP A 292 15.17 -22.05 -8.79
CA ASP A 292 15.48 -23.38 -8.26
C ASP A 292 16.89 -23.47 -7.65
N ASN A 293 17.65 -22.36 -7.69
CA ASN A 293 19.03 -22.24 -7.21
C ASN A 293 19.99 -23.23 -7.90
N ASN A 294 19.74 -23.52 -9.17
CA ASN A 294 20.53 -24.40 -10.00
C ASN A 294 20.81 -23.79 -11.38
N THR A 295 22.01 -23.21 -11.52
CA THR A 295 22.50 -22.66 -12.80
C THR A 295 22.67 -23.69 -13.94
N SER A 296 22.38 -24.97 -13.71
CA SER A 296 22.34 -26.03 -14.73
C SER A 296 20.98 -26.18 -15.40
N THR A 297 19.88 -25.75 -14.76
CA THR A 297 18.55 -25.64 -15.39
C THR A 297 18.45 -24.28 -16.08
N LYS A 298 17.39 -24.05 -16.87
CA LYS A 298 17.16 -22.76 -17.54
C LYS A 298 15.70 -22.56 -17.90
N TYR A 299 15.30 -21.31 -17.95
CA TYR A 299 14.12 -20.87 -18.65
C TYR A 299 14.47 -20.55 -20.10
N MET A 300 13.59 -20.88 -21.04
CA MET A 300 13.83 -20.67 -22.46
C MET A 300 12.56 -20.27 -23.18
N SER A 301 12.48 -19.02 -23.64
CA SER A 301 11.28 -18.43 -24.24
C SER A 301 11.47 -18.11 -25.71
N ARG A 302 10.49 -18.51 -26.53
CA ARG A 302 10.49 -18.28 -27.98
C ARG A 302 9.84 -16.95 -28.34
N GLY A 303 8.95 -16.43 -27.48
CA GLY A 303 8.27 -15.15 -27.67
C GLY A 303 7.52 -15.06 -28.98
N SER A 304 7.73 -13.99 -29.75
CA SER A 304 7.04 -13.74 -31.01
C SER A 304 7.49 -14.61 -32.20
N SER A 305 8.35 -15.61 -31.99
CA SER A 305 8.86 -16.48 -33.05
C SER A 305 8.10 -17.81 -33.11
N THR A 306 7.65 -18.23 -34.29
CA THR A 306 6.99 -19.53 -34.51
C THR A 306 7.98 -20.70 -34.54
N SER A 307 9.14 -20.51 -35.19
CA SER A 307 10.19 -21.52 -35.31
C SER A 307 11.53 -20.88 -35.75
N GLY A 308 12.61 -21.67 -35.70
CA GLY A 308 13.91 -21.29 -36.26
C GLY A 308 14.65 -20.18 -35.50
N THR A 309 15.77 -19.74 -36.07
CA THR A 309 16.67 -18.70 -35.55
C THR A 309 16.37 -17.36 -36.22
N ASN A 310 16.09 -16.31 -35.44
CA ASN A 310 15.81 -14.97 -35.96
C ASN A 310 16.12 -13.87 -34.92
N VAL A 311 16.00 -12.62 -35.34
CA VAL A 311 16.38 -11.45 -34.52
C VAL A 311 15.37 -11.14 -33.40
N TYR A 312 14.12 -11.60 -33.52
CA TYR A 312 13.03 -11.25 -32.59
C TYR A 312 12.60 -12.38 -31.65
N ALA A 313 13.12 -13.60 -31.81
CA ALA A 313 12.80 -14.72 -30.92
C ALA A 313 13.19 -14.41 -29.47
N GLY A 314 12.26 -14.64 -28.54
CA GLY A 314 12.39 -14.36 -27.11
C GLY A 314 12.33 -12.88 -26.74
N LEU A 315 12.21 -11.95 -27.69
CA LEU A 315 11.86 -10.55 -27.37
C LEU A 315 10.39 -10.43 -26.98
N ASN A 316 10.06 -9.41 -26.18
CA ASN A 316 8.71 -9.18 -25.64
C ASN A 316 8.19 -10.41 -24.87
N THR A 317 9.10 -11.02 -24.12
CA THR A 317 8.84 -12.12 -23.19
C THR A 317 9.26 -11.73 -21.80
N GLY A 318 9.13 -12.65 -20.85
CA GLY A 318 9.58 -12.41 -19.49
C GLY A 318 9.02 -13.41 -18.52
N PHE A 319 9.04 -13.02 -17.26
CA PHE A 319 8.33 -13.75 -16.22
C PHE A 319 7.64 -12.78 -15.27
N TYR A 320 6.59 -13.28 -14.64
CA TYR A 320 5.91 -12.70 -13.50
C TYR A 320 6.23 -13.52 -12.26
N VAL A 321 6.31 -12.88 -11.10
CA VAL A 321 6.51 -13.54 -9.82
C VAL A 321 5.83 -12.79 -8.68
N THR A 322 5.21 -13.51 -7.74
CA THR A 322 4.73 -12.96 -6.47
C THR A 322 5.76 -13.25 -5.38
N ILE A 323 6.05 -12.27 -4.54
CA ILE A 323 7.03 -12.38 -3.46
C ILE A 323 6.29 -12.73 -2.15
N ALA A 324 6.82 -13.69 -1.40
CA ALA A 324 6.19 -14.19 -0.17
C ALA A 324 6.39 -13.26 1.05
N GLN A 325 7.37 -12.35 1.00
CA GLN A 325 7.58 -11.36 2.04
C GLN A 325 6.43 -10.35 2.13
N CYS A 326 6.14 -9.89 3.35
CA CYS A 326 5.26 -8.74 3.57
C CYS A 326 5.95 -7.47 3.08
N GLN A 327 5.30 -6.73 2.18
CA GLN A 327 5.78 -5.45 1.66
C GLN A 327 7.22 -5.51 1.07
N PRO A 328 7.45 -6.36 0.05
CA PRO A 328 8.78 -6.48 -0.53
C PRO A 328 9.12 -5.22 -1.32
N THR A 329 10.31 -4.69 -1.08
CA THR A 329 10.89 -3.55 -1.79
C THR A 329 12.14 -4.00 -2.53
N LEU A 330 12.03 -4.25 -3.84
CA LEU A 330 13.16 -4.71 -4.66
C LEU A 330 14.19 -3.60 -4.81
N VAL A 331 15.45 -3.87 -4.46
CA VAL A 331 16.54 -2.87 -4.54
C VAL A 331 17.63 -3.24 -5.52
N LYS A 332 17.85 -4.53 -5.76
CA LYS A 332 18.80 -5.02 -6.76
C LYS A 332 18.44 -6.42 -7.21
N PHE A 333 18.91 -6.79 -8.39
CA PHE A 333 18.71 -8.12 -8.95
C PHE A 333 19.94 -8.53 -9.76
N ARG A 334 20.06 -9.82 -10.08
CA ARG A 334 21.01 -10.31 -11.08
C ARG A 334 20.48 -11.53 -11.80
N PHE A 335 20.98 -11.75 -13.00
CA PHE A 335 20.67 -12.92 -13.82
C PHE A 335 21.88 -13.85 -13.88
N ALA A 336 21.65 -15.14 -14.08
CA ALA A 336 22.68 -16.08 -14.52
C ALA A 336 22.48 -16.45 -15.99
N THR A 337 23.59 -16.54 -16.73
CA THR A 337 23.60 -17.06 -18.10
C THR A 337 23.09 -18.49 -18.12
N ALA A 338 22.31 -18.86 -19.15
CA ALA A 338 21.82 -20.23 -19.31
C ALA A 338 22.95 -21.29 -19.34
N ALA A 339 22.64 -22.52 -18.94
CA ALA A 339 23.59 -23.64 -18.91
C ALA A 339 24.33 -23.94 -20.23
N ASN A 340 25.48 -24.63 -20.11
CA ASN A 340 26.55 -24.83 -21.12
C ASN A 340 26.10 -25.17 -22.55
N ALA A 341 24.97 -25.85 -22.75
CA ALA A 341 24.46 -26.17 -24.10
C ALA A 341 23.75 -25.00 -24.80
N SER A 342 23.70 -23.81 -24.18
CA SER A 342 23.02 -22.64 -24.72
C SER A 342 24.01 -21.65 -25.34
N SER A 343 23.73 -21.21 -26.57
CA SER A 343 24.50 -20.16 -27.23
C SER A 343 24.40 -18.83 -26.45
N PRO A 344 25.52 -18.10 -26.23
CA PRO A 344 25.50 -16.75 -25.66
C PRO A 344 24.60 -15.76 -26.40
N ASN A 345 24.29 -16.01 -27.67
CA ASN A 345 23.37 -15.18 -28.45
C ASN A 345 21.96 -15.11 -27.84
N ARG A 346 21.58 -16.12 -27.03
CA ARG A 346 20.29 -16.21 -26.34
C ARG A 346 20.20 -15.38 -25.07
N ASP A 347 21.30 -14.82 -24.58
CA ASP A 347 21.29 -14.10 -23.31
C ASP A 347 20.48 -12.80 -23.44
N PRO A 348 19.56 -12.51 -22.51
CA PRO A 348 18.91 -11.21 -22.46
C PRO A 348 19.95 -10.16 -22.08
N THR A 349 19.96 -9.04 -22.80
CA THR A 349 20.89 -7.92 -22.56
C THR A 349 20.18 -6.74 -21.93
N ASN A 350 18.92 -6.50 -22.30
CA ASN A 350 18.11 -5.46 -21.68
C ASN A 350 16.76 -6.01 -21.23
N ILE A 351 16.27 -5.42 -20.14
CA ILE A 351 14.95 -5.71 -19.58
C ILE A 351 14.25 -4.43 -19.10
N THR A 352 12.95 -4.54 -18.85
CA THR A 352 12.26 -3.72 -17.84
C THR A 352 11.96 -4.55 -16.61
N VAL A 353 11.98 -3.91 -15.43
CA VAL A 353 11.44 -4.47 -14.19
C VAL A 353 10.30 -3.58 -13.75
N GLU A 354 9.19 -4.21 -13.43
CA GLU A 354 7.96 -3.52 -13.12
C GLU A 354 7.29 -4.16 -11.92
N GLY A 355 6.67 -3.35 -11.08
CA GLY A 355 5.99 -3.80 -9.88
C GLY A 355 4.51 -3.46 -9.89
N ALA A 356 3.73 -4.29 -9.19
CA ALA A 356 2.30 -4.11 -9.00
C ALA A 356 1.83 -4.70 -7.65
N ASN A 357 0.70 -4.19 -7.15
CA ASN A 357 0.09 -4.62 -5.88
C ASN A 357 -1.16 -5.49 -6.11
N CYS A 358 -0.94 -6.64 -6.73
CA CYS A 358 -1.96 -7.59 -7.15
C CYS A 358 -1.47 -9.01 -6.91
N ASP A 359 -2.39 -9.89 -6.48
CA ASP A 359 -2.02 -11.25 -6.04
C ASP A 359 -1.84 -12.24 -7.20
N THR A 360 -2.37 -11.91 -8.38
CA THR A 360 -2.25 -12.73 -9.60
C THR A 360 -2.05 -11.86 -10.83
N LEU A 361 -1.30 -12.35 -11.81
CA LEU A 361 -1.05 -11.65 -13.07
C LEU A 361 -2.32 -11.16 -13.76
N VAL A 362 -3.38 -11.97 -13.77
CA VAL A 362 -4.67 -11.64 -14.40
C VAL A 362 -5.32 -10.40 -13.77
N ASN A 363 -5.09 -10.18 -12.47
CA ASN A 363 -5.62 -9.03 -11.74
C ASN A 363 -4.70 -7.80 -11.85
N CYS A 364 -3.49 -7.95 -12.42
CA CYS A 364 -2.52 -6.88 -12.54
C CYS A 364 -2.74 -6.05 -13.82
N THR A 365 -3.67 -5.10 -13.77
CA THR A 365 -3.99 -4.21 -14.90
C THR A 365 -3.06 -3.01 -15.01
N THR A 366 -2.36 -2.65 -13.93
CA THR A 366 -1.45 -1.51 -13.87
C THR A 366 -0.08 -1.95 -13.39
N TRP A 367 0.96 -1.48 -14.07
CA TRP A 367 2.35 -1.84 -13.82
C TRP A 367 3.20 -0.58 -13.73
N SER A 368 3.97 -0.47 -12.65
CA SER A 368 4.90 0.65 -12.45
C SER A 368 6.30 0.22 -12.84
N ILE A 369 6.87 0.84 -13.86
CA ILE A 369 8.26 0.60 -14.28
C ILE A 369 9.19 1.15 -13.20
N ILE A 370 10.02 0.29 -12.61
CA ILE A 370 11.02 0.64 -11.60
C ILE A 370 12.45 0.51 -12.11
N TYR A 371 12.65 -0.20 -13.21
CA TYR A 371 13.94 -0.33 -13.88
C TYR A 371 13.75 -0.53 -15.38
N ALA A 372 14.60 0.10 -16.18
CA ALA A 372 14.72 -0.16 -17.61
C ALA A 372 16.19 -0.05 -17.99
N GLY A 373 16.80 -1.16 -18.41
CA GLY A 373 18.25 -1.17 -18.59
C GLY A 373 18.84 -2.55 -18.78
N SER A 374 20.13 -2.65 -18.46
CA SER A 374 20.98 -3.82 -18.60
C SER A 374 20.54 -4.99 -17.70
N THR A 375 20.80 -6.22 -18.13
CA THR A 375 20.76 -7.42 -17.26
C THR A 375 22.11 -7.69 -16.58
N GLY A 376 23.16 -7.02 -17.04
CA GLY A 376 24.56 -7.28 -16.69
C GLY A 376 25.22 -8.41 -17.50
N LEU A 377 24.49 -9.07 -18.42
CA LEU A 377 25.01 -10.23 -19.14
C LEU A 377 25.77 -9.89 -20.43
N GLU A 378 25.79 -8.63 -20.88
CA GLU A 378 26.34 -8.19 -22.18
C GLU A 378 27.78 -8.61 -22.40
N ASN A 379 28.58 -8.71 -21.33
CA ASN A 379 29.99 -9.10 -21.40
C ASN A 379 30.28 -10.44 -20.70
N VAL A 380 29.25 -11.13 -20.22
CA VAL A 380 29.39 -12.43 -19.54
C VAL A 380 29.33 -13.54 -20.58
N LEU A 381 30.49 -14.10 -20.95
CA LEU A 381 30.60 -15.20 -21.92
C LEU A 381 30.62 -16.58 -21.26
N GLY A 382 31.00 -16.65 -19.98
CA GLY A 382 30.90 -17.87 -19.18
C GLY A 382 29.44 -18.32 -19.10
N ARG A 383 29.21 -19.64 -19.14
CA ARG A 383 27.89 -20.24 -19.02
C ARG A 383 27.65 -20.69 -17.57
N SER A 384 26.39 -20.90 -17.19
CA SER A 384 26.03 -21.21 -15.78
C SER A 384 26.66 -20.24 -14.77
N THR A 385 26.83 -18.97 -15.15
CA THR A 385 27.55 -17.96 -14.37
C THR A 385 26.64 -16.76 -14.10
N TYR A 386 26.65 -16.28 -12.86
CA TYR A 386 25.96 -15.05 -12.46
C TYR A 386 26.63 -13.82 -13.08
N GLY A 387 25.81 -12.93 -13.63
CA GLY A 387 26.21 -11.57 -13.97
C GLY A 387 26.34 -10.67 -12.73
N PRO A 388 26.81 -9.42 -12.93
CA PRO A 388 26.85 -8.42 -11.88
C PRO A 388 25.44 -7.99 -11.44
N PHE A 389 25.34 -7.54 -10.20
CA PHE A 389 24.11 -6.92 -9.68
C PHE A 389 23.74 -5.65 -10.43
N GLN A 390 22.45 -5.54 -10.74
CA GLN A 390 21.81 -4.33 -11.24
C GLN A 390 21.05 -3.68 -10.08
N ASN A 391 21.24 -2.38 -9.88
CA ASN A 391 20.60 -1.64 -8.80
C ASN A 391 19.35 -0.90 -9.31
N ILE A 392 18.33 -0.84 -8.46
CA ILE A 392 17.12 -0.04 -8.67
C ILE A 392 17.30 1.30 -7.94
N SER A 393 17.33 2.39 -8.71
CA SER A 393 17.61 3.73 -8.18
C SER A 393 16.47 4.33 -7.36
N SER A 394 15.24 3.89 -7.62
CA SER A 394 14.03 4.38 -6.96
C SER A 394 13.16 3.19 -6.56
N PRO A 395 13.60 2.43 -5.54
CA PRO A 395 12.89 1.22 -5.14
C PRO A 395 11.53 1.58 -4.53
N HIS A 396 10.52 0.83 -4.93
CA HIS A 396 9.16 0.97 -4.44
C HIS A 396 8.66 -0.39 -3.97
N THR A 397 7.72 -0.39 -3.04
CA THR A 397 7.15 -1.60 -2.47
C THR A 397 6.06 -2.17 -3.38
N PHE A 398 6.25 -3.42 -3.79
CA PHE A 398 5.27 -4.18 -4.57
C PHE A 398 5.27 -5.64 -4.12
N ILE A 399 4.10 -6.27 -4.03
CA ILE A 399 3.99 -7.71 -3.73
C ILE A 399 4.32 -8.59 -4.94
N SER A 400 4.21 -8.04 -6.15
CA SER A 400 4.42 -8.77 -7.41
C SER A 400 5.30 -7.98 -8.36
N TYR A 401 6.17 -8.70 -9.07
CA TYR A 401 7.11 -8.12 -10.03
C TYR A 401 7.02 -8.87 -11.35
N ARG A 402 7.28 -8.17 -12.45
CA ARG A 402 7.55 -8.79 -13.74
C ARG A 402 8.82 -8.23 -14.37
N PHE A 403 9.52 -9.11 -15.08
CA PHE A 403 10.78 -8.81 -15.75
C PHE A 403 10.59 -9.09 -17.23
N LEU A 404 10.68 -8.06 -18.06
CA LEU A 404 10.36 -8.14 -19.48
C LEU A 404 11.63 -8.03 -20.31
N VAL A 405 11.90 -8.97 -21.20
CA VAL A 405 13.06 -8.95 -22.09
C VAL A 405 12.81 -8.02 -23.26
N THR A 406 13.62 -6.96 -23.34
CA THR A 406 13.53 -5.92 -24.38
C THR A 406 14.67 -6.00 -25.39
N ALA A 407 15.80 -6.61 -25.04
CA ALA A 407 16.88 -6.91 -25.98
C ALA A 407 17.61 -8.21 -25.63
N LYS A 408 18.24 -8.82 -26.63
CA LYS A 408 19.09 -10.01 -26.51
C LYS A 408 20.39 -9.81 -27.26
N ARG A 409 21.42 -10.59 -26.92
CA ARG A 409 22.78 -10.41 -27.45
C ARG A 409 22.85 -10.49 -28.97
N ASN A 410 22.20 -11.48 -29.59
CA ASN A 410 22.21 -11.63 -31.05
C ASN A 410 21.06 -12.50 -31.55
N THR A 411 21.02 -12.74 -32.86
CA THR A 411 20.13 -13.67 -33.55
C THR A 411 20.19 -15.06 -32.91
N SER A 412 19.03 -15.58 -32.55
CA SER A 412 18.85 -16.86 -31.89
C SER A 412 17.42 -17.36 -32.10
N ASP A 413 17.15 -18.59 -31.72
CA ASP A 413 15.83 -19.21 -31.71
C ASP A 413 15.03 -18.99 -30.41
N TYR A 414 15.70 -18.53 -29.35
CA TYR A 414 15.12 -18.27 -28.03
C TYR A 414 15.88 -17.15 -27.28
N VAL A 415 15.27 -16.64 -26.22
CA VAL A 415 16.01 -16.07 -25.07
C VAL A 415 16.12 -17.13 -23.98
N ALA A 416 17.28 -17.23 -23.33
CA ALA A 416 17.52 -18.21 -22.28
C ALA A 416 18.43 -17.69 -21.17
N TYR A 417 18.07 -18.00 -19.92
CA TYR A 417 18.83 -17.68 -18.71
C TYR A 417 18.48 -18.68 -17.61
N SER A 418 19.42 -18.88 -16.68
CA SER A 418 19.33 -19.98 -15.71
C SER A 418 18.69 -19.58 -14.40
N GLU A 419 19.11 -18.47 -13.82
CA GLU A 419 18.68 -18.05 -12.48
C GLU A 419 18.39 -16.56 -12.48
N VAL A 420 17.49 -16.15 -11.58
CA VAL A 420 17.31 -14.77 -11.20
C VAL A 420 17.30 -14.67 -9.68
N GLU A 421 18.19 -13.83 -9.16
CA GLU A 421 18.16 -13.49 -7.75
C GLU A 421 17.64 -12.07 -7.56
N LEU A 422 16.68 -11.95 -6.66
CA LEU A 422 16.01 -10.70 -6.32
C LEU A 422 16.38 -10.35 -4.88
N TYR A 423 16.91 -9.16 -4.65
CA TYR A 423 17.29 -8.70 -3.32
C TYR A 423 16.55 -7.43 -2.97
N GLY A 424 16.16 -7.35 -1.72
CA GLY A 424 15.41 -6.22 -1.24
C GLY A 424 15.24 -6.23 0.24
N TYR A 425 14.32 -5.38 0.65
CA TYR A 425 13.80 -5.38 2.00
C TYR A 425 12.42 -6.04 1.93
#